data_AF-A0A2E9LJQ3-F1
#
_entry.id   AF-A0A2E9LJQ3-F1
#
_cell.length_a   1.000
_cell.length_b   1.000
_cell.length_c   1.000
_cell.angle_alpha   90.00
_cell.angle_beta   90.00
_cell.angle_gamma   90.00
#
_symmetry.space_group_name_H-M   'P 1'
#
loop_
_entity.id
_entity.type
_entity.pdbx_description
1 polymer ?
#
loop_
_entity_poly.entity_id
_entity_poly.type
_entity_poly.pdbx_seq_one_letter_code
_entity_poly.pdbx_strand_id
1 'polypeptide(L)'
;MQSETSYPIQFAVDYPEAPLSRKSTFFRIILAIPIGFLLSQVSGSQGFAAGGVLFFGTLLMILFRQKYPRWWFDWNVALQKFTNRVMVYGLLLRDEYPSTDEEQAVHLELPYPDVPNDLNRWLPLVKWFLAIPHYVVLVVLSVITVFALIGAWFAILFTGRYPEGLFAFVVGVMRWFNRVWAYAFLLVTDEYPPFRLGA
;
A
#
# COMPACT_ATOMS: atom_id res chain seq x y z
N MET A 1 25.15 19.76 1.40
CA MET A 1 23.72 19.51 1.64
C MET A 1 23.21 18.68 0.47
N GLN A 2 23.19 17.35 0.62
CA GLN A 2 22.65 16.46 -0.41
C GLN A 2 21.14 16.51 -0.25
N SER A 3 20.44 17.06 -1.23
CA SER A 3 19.01 16.81 -1.41
C SER A 3 18.87 15.31 -1.68
N GLU A 4 18.56 14.52 -0.65
CA GLU A 4 18.05 13.17 -0.88
C GLU A 4 16.85 13.33 -1.81
N THR A 5 17.00 12.90 -3.06
CA THR A 5 15.91 12.86 -4.03
C THR A 5 14.87 11.90 -3.48
N SER A 6 13.88 12.45 -2.78
CA SER A 6 12.75 11.71 -2.25
C SER A 6 12.09 11.00 -3.41
N TYR A 7 11.90 9.68 -3.27
CA TYR A 7 11.24 8.89 -4.30
C TYR A 7 9.82 9.46 -4.50
N PRO A 8 9.31 9.56 -5.75
CA PRO A 8 8.08 10.31 -6.07
C PRO A 8 6.84 9.82 -5.32
N ILE A 9 6.88 8.62 -4.74
CA ILE A 9 5.78 7.99 -4.04
C ILE A 9 6.03 8.07 -2.55
N GLN A 10 5.18 8.83 -1.87
CA GLN A 10 5.26 9.03 -0.44
C GLN A 10 4.11 8.29 0.25
N PHE A 11 4.46 7.51 1.25
CA PHE A 11 3.52 6.82 2.11
C PHE A 11 3.91 7.04 3.57
N ALA A 12 2.96 7.47 4.38
CA ALA A 12 3.13 7.68 5.80
C ALA A 12 1.89 7.20 6.56
N VAL A 13 2.11 6.77 7.80
CA VAL A 13 1.05 6.40 8.73
C VAL A 13 1.31 7.14 10.03
N ASP A 14 0.29 7.82 10.54
CA ASP A 14 0.44 8.58 11.78
C ASP A 14 0.60 7.63 12.96
N TYR A 15 1.61 7.87 13.78
CA TYR A 15 1.81 7.07 15.00
C TYR A 15 0.68 7.36 16.02
N PRO A 16 0.14 6.35 16.71
CA PRO A 16 -0.91 6.58 17.70
C PRO A 16 -0.36 7.33 18.93
N GLU A 17 -0.85 8.55 19.14
CA GLU A 17 -0.50 9.36 20.32
C GLU A 17 -1.14 8.83 21.61
N ALA A 18 -2.34 8.25 21.48
CA ALA A 18 -3.07 7.61 22.56
C ALA A 18 -2.79 6.09 22.62
N PRO A 19 -2.91 5.46 23.80
CA PRO A 19 -2.81 4.01 23.92
C PRO A 19 -3.87 3.30 23.05
N LEU A 20 -3.44 2.23 22.39
CA LEU A 20 -4.30 1.37 21.59
C LEU A 20 -5.26 0.54 22.47
N SER A 21 -6.45 0.31 21.95
CA SER A 21 -7.53 -0.45 22.56
C SER A 21 -7.19 -1.93 22.56
N ARG A 22 -7.09 -2.49 23.78
CA ARG A 22 -6.87 -3.93 24.00
C ARG A 22 -7.99 -4.78 23.43
N LYS A 23 -9.26 -4.32 23.53
CA LYS A 23 -10.43 -5.04 23.02
C LYS A 23 -10.41 -5.11 21.50
N SER A 24 -10.16 -3.98 20.84
CA SER A 24 -10.07 -3.93 19.38
C SER A 24 -8.90 -4.76 18.87
N THR A 25 -7.76 -4.71 19.56
CA THR A 25 -6.58 -5.53 19.28
C THR A 25 -6.86 -7.03 19.40
N PHE A 26 -7.51 -7.46 20.49
CA PHE A 26 -7.81 -8.87 20.72
C PHE A 26 -8.76 -9.44 19.67
N PHE A 27 -9.83 -8.70 19.33
CA PHE A 27 -10.84 -9.12 18.35
C PHE A 27 -10.52 -8.69 16.91
N ARG A 28 -9.34 -8.14 16.63
CA ARG A 28 -9.01 -7.51 15.35
C ARG A 28 -9.26 -8.42 14.17
N ILE A 29 -8.86 -9.68 14.27
CA ILE A 29 -9.01 -10.67 13.19
C ILE A 29 -10.49 -10.82 12.81
N ILE A 30 -11.39 -10.87 13.80
CA ILE A 30 -12.84 -10.99 13.55
C ILE A 30 -13.40 -9.68 13.00
N LEU A 31 -13.00 -8.54 13.59
CA LEU A 31 -13.46 -7.22 13.15
C LEU A 31 -12.96 -6.84 11.76
N ALA A 32 -11.83 -7.39 11.32
CA ALA A 32 -11.28 -7.17 9.99
C ALA A 32 -12.00 -8.00 8.90
N ILE A 33 -12.78 -9.03 9.24
CA ILE A 33 -13.45 -9.89 8.26
C ILE A 33 -14.42 -9.10 7.36
N PRO A 34 -15.36 -8.28 7.88
CA PRO A 34 -16.32 -7.58 7.02
C PRO A 34 -15.63 -6.61 6.04
N ILE A 35 -14.65 -5.84 6.52
CA ILE A 35 -13.95 -4.88 5.67
C ILE A 35 -12.98 -5.57 4.69
N GLY A 36 -12.33 -6.65 5.12
CA GLY A 36 -11.51 -7.48 4.25
C GLY A 36 -12.34 -8.16 3.17
N PHE A 37 -13.55 -8.61 3.50
CA PHE A 37 -14.51 -9.13 2.54
C PHE A 37 -14.92 -8.04 1.54
N LEU A 38 -15.33 -6.86 2.01
CA LEU A 38 -15.64 -5.72 1.13
C LEU A 38 -14.46 -5.39 0.20
N LEU A 39 -13.25 -5.30 0.75
CA LEU A 39 -12.04 -5.06 -0.03
C LEU A 39 -11.82 -6.15 -1.09
N SER A 40 -12.05 -7.42 -0.77
CA SER A 40 -11.93 -8.52 -1.74
C SER A 40 -12.90 -8.39 -2.92
N GLN A 41 -14.12 -7.91 -2.66
CA GLN A 41 -15.14 -7.69 -3.70
C GLN A 41 -14.76 -6.52 -4.60
N VAL A 42 -14.22 -5.44 -4.03
CA VAL A 42 -13.83 -4.25 -4.79
C VAL A 42 -12.49 -4.42 -5.50
N SER A 43 -11.59 -5.25 -4.97
CA SER A 43 -10.24 -5.48 -5.52
C SER A 43 -10.19 -6.55 -6.63
N GLY A 44 -11.29 -7.27 -6.86
CA GLY A 44 -11.44 -8.15 -8.03
C GLY A 44 -10.86 -9.54 -7.91
N SER A 45 -10.62 -10.02 -6.68
CA SER A 45 -9.76 -11.19 -6.53
C SER A 45 -10.37 -12.52 -6.97
N GLN A 46 -11.69 -12.71 -7.11
CA GLN A 46 -12.28 -13.93 -7.68
C GLN A 46 -13.67 -13.68 -8.31
N GLY A 47 -13.95 -14.42 -9.39
CA GLY A 47 -15.06 -14.24 -10.32
C GLY A 47 -16.41 -13.96 -9.66
N PHE A 48 -16.97 -12.81 -10.03
CA PHE A 48 -18.37 -12.29 -10.04
C PHE A 48 -18.36 -10.75 -9.98
N ALA A 49 -17.22 -10.11 -9.70
CA ALA A 49 -17.02 -8.66 -9.72
C ALA A 49 -15.87 -8.24 -10.65
N ALA A 50 -16.03 -7.10 -11.34
CA ALA A 50 -15.06 -6.48 -12.25
C ALA A 50 -14.33 -5.27 -11.64
N GLY A 51 -14.40 -5.10 -10.31
CA GLY A 51 -13.63 -4.07 -9.61
C GLY A 51 -12.19 -4.52 -9.40
N GLY A 52 -11.23 -3.60 -9.37
CA GLY A 52 -9.82 -3.92 -9.12
C GLY A 52 -8.91 -2.85 -9.68
N VAL A 53 -7.60 -3.00 -9.51
CA VAL A 53 -6.65 -2.12 -10.21
C VAL A 53 -6.84 -2.33 -11.71
N LEU A 54 -7.05 -1.23 -12.43
CA LEU A 54 -7.29 -1.23 -13.88
C LEU A 54 -5.99 -1.44 -14.67
N PHE A 55 -5.20 -2.45 -14.32
CA PHE A 55 -3.84 -2.67 -14.82
C PHE A 55 -3.80 -2.81 -16.34
N PHE A 56 -4.50 -3.80 -16.90
CA PHE A 56 -4.46 -4.05 -18.34
C PHE A 56 -5.03 -2.90 -19.15
N GLY A 57 -6.13 -2.28 -18.69
CA GLY A 57 -6.67 -1.08 -19.32
C GLY A 57 -5.63 0.03 -19.37
N THR A 58 -5.06 0.37 -18.21
CA THR A 58 -4.03 1.42 -18.06
C THR A 58 -2.82 1.13 -18.94
N LEU A 59 -2.32 -0.11 -18.92
CA LEU A 59 -1.22 -0.57 -19.75
C LEU A 59 -1.49 -0.33 -21.24
N LEU A 60 -2.64 -0.76 -21.76
CA LEU A 60 -2.98 -0.59 -23.17
C LEU A 60 -3.17 0.88 -23.55
N MET A 61 -3.73 1.69 -22.64
CA MET A 61 -3.89 3.13 -22.85
C MET A 61 -2.54 3.86 -22.89
N ILE A 62 -1.59 3.49 -22.03
CA ILE A 62 -0.22 4.02 -22.09
C ILE A 62 0.48 3.56 -23.37
N LEU A 63 0.37 2.27 -23.72
CA LEU A 63 1.03 1.67 -24.87
C LEU A 63 0.59 2.29 -26.21
N PHE A 64 -0.73 2.39 -26.44
CA PHE A 64 -1.29 2.81 -27.73
C PHE A 64 -1.65 4.29 -27.79
N ARG A 65 -2.01 4.90 -26.67
CA ARG A 65 -2.55 6.26 -26.62
C ARG A 65 -1.69 7.21 -25.81
N GLN A 66 -0.61 6.74 -25.17
CA GLN A 66 0.25 7.52 -24.28
C GLN A 66 -0.56 8.39 -23.32
N LYS A 67 -1.64 7.81 -22.77
CA LYS A 67 -2.59 8.52 -21.93
C LYS A 67 -2.96 7.66 -20.74
N TYR A 68 -3.02 8.27 -19.56
CA TYR A 68 -3.59 7.67 -18.37
C TYR A 68 -4.89 8.41 -18.03
N PRO A 69 -6.08 7.84 -18.34
CA PRO A 69 -7.35 8.47 -18.00
C PRO A 69 -7.42 8.86 -16.52
N ARG A 70 -7.78 10.13 -16.24
CA ARG A 70 -7.82 10.68 -14.87
C ARG A 70 -8.69 9.84 -13.93
N TRP A 71 -9.91 9.52 -14.34
CA TRP A 71 -10.81 8.71 -13.51
C TRP A 71 -10.31 7.27 -13.24
N TRP A 72 -9.48 6.68 -14.13
CA TRP A 72 -8.84 5.37 -13.86
C TRP A 72 -7.73 5.50 -12.83
N PHE A 73 -6.93 6.57 -12.95
CA PHE A 73 -5.91 6.91 -11.98
C PHE A 73 -6.56 7.17 -10.61
N ASP A 74 -7.59 8.01 -10.55
CA ASP A 74 -8.30 8.35 -9.32
C ASP A 74 -8.91 7.11 -8.66
N TRP A 75 -9.51 6.20 -9.45
CA TRP A 75 -9.98 4.90 -8.96
C TRP A 75 -8.86 4.05 -8.37
N ASN A 76 -7.75 3.88 -9.10
CA ASN A 76 -6.60 3.11 -8.64
C ASN A 76 -6.00 3.68 -7.36
N VAL A 77 -5.87 5.01 -7.27
CA VAL A 77 -5.37 5.71 -6.07
C VAL A 77 -6.33 5.54 -4.90
N ALA A 78 -7.64 5.71 -5.12
CA ALA A 78 -8.66 5.53 -4.08
C ALA A 78 -8.67 4.09 -3.56
N LEU A 79 -8.60 3.10 -4.44
CA LEU A 79 -8.53 1.69 -4.07
C LEU A 79 -7.25 1.38 -3.29
N GLN A 80 -6.11 1.95 -3.68
CA GLN A 80 -4.84 1.76 -2.98
C GLN A 80 -4.86 2.42 -1.59
N LYS A 81 -5.41 3.64 -1.47
CA LYS A 81 -5.63 4.31 -0.17
C LYS A 81 -6.52 3.45 0.73
N PHE A 82 -7.64 2.95 0.21
CA PHE A 82 -8.53 2.07 0.96
C PHE A 82 -7.86 0.76 1.40
N THR A 83 -7.13 0.10 0.48
CA THR A 83 -6.33 -1.09 0.78
C THR A 83 -5.35 -0.82 1.93
N ASN A 84 -4.61 0.29 1.87
CA ASN A 84 -3.67 0.65 2.92
C ASN A 84 -4.37 0.91 4.27
N ARG A 85 -5.54 1.57 4.29
CA ARG A 85 -6.33 1.76 5.53
C ARG A 85 -6.72 0.41 6.15
N VAL A 86 -7.19 -0.54 5.33
CA VAL A 86 -7.51 -1.90 5.77
C VAL A 86 -6.26 -2.63 6.30
N MET A 87 -5.14 -2.51 5.61
CA MET A 87 -3.87 -3.13 6.03
C MET A 87 -3.36 -2.52 7.34
N VAL A 88 -3.38 -1.19 7.50
CA VAL A 88 -2.98 -0.50 8.75
C VAL A 88 -3.82 -0.97 9.94
N TYR A 89 -5.14 -1.10 9.74
CA TYR A 89 -6.04 -1.65 10.77
C TYR A 89 -5.74 -3.12 11.08
N GLY A 90 -5.60 -3.96 10.07
CA GLY A 90 -5.30 -5.38 10.22
C GLY A 90 -3.93 -5.64 10.87
N LEU A 91 -2.94 -4.79 10.58
CA LEU A 91 -1.59 -4.83 11.14
C LEU A 91 -1.47 -4.17 12.52
N LEU A 92 -2.60 -3.79 13.14
CA LEU A 92 -2.70 -3.20 14.49
C LEU A 92 -2.02 -1.83 14.64
N LEU A 93 -1.72 -1.16 13.52
CA LEU A 93 -1.05 0.15 13.56
C LEU A 93 -2.00 1.27 14.00
N ARG A 94 -3.30 1.13 13.74
CA ARG A 94 -4.36 2.06 14.16
C ARG A 94 -5.61 1.32 14.63
N ASP A 95 -6.34 1.96 15.53
CA ASP A 95 -7.59 1.41 16.06
C ASP A 95 -8.83 1.77 15.25
N GLU A 96 -8.78 2.90 14.54
CA GLU A 96 -9.86 3.44 13.72
C GLU A 96 -10.32 2.40 12.69
N TYR A 97 -11.62 2.09 12.69
CA TYR A 97 -12.16 1.19 11.68
C TYR A 97 -11.98 1.82 10.28
N PRO A 98 -11.55 1.06 9.25
CA PRO A 98 -11.20 1.65 7.96
C PRO A 98 -12.40 2.32 7.30
N SER A 99 -12.28 3.61 7.03
CA SER A 99 -13.27 4.36 6.26
C SER A 99 -13.09 4.11 4.76
N THR A 100 -14.20 4.17 4.01
CA THR A 100 -14.20 4.00 2.55
C THR A 100 -13.87 5.30 1.81
N ASP A 101 -14.19 6.44 2.40
CA ASP A 101 -14.19 7.76 1.77
C ASP A 101 -13.43 8.81 2.60
N GLU A 102 -13.52 8.76 3.93
CA GLU A 102 -12.85 9.74 4.80
C GLU A 102 -11.32 9.54 4.86
N GLU A 103 -10.58 10.64 4.85
CA GLU A 103 -9.15 10.61 5.15
C GLU A 103 -8.94 10.25 6.62
N GLN A 104 -7.98 9.36 6.87
CA GLN A 104 -7.62 8.84 8.19
C GLN A 104 -6.11 8.96 8.36
N ALA A 105 -5.54 8.24 9.32
CA ALA A 105 -4.11 8.20 9.62
C ALA A 105 -3.20 7.62 8.51
N VAL A 106 -3.66 7.49 7.27
CA VAL A 106 -2.93 6.92 6.14
C VAL A 106 -2.79 7.96 5.03
N HIS A 107 -1.55 8.39 4.83
CA HIS A 107 -1.20 9.39 3.83
C HIS A 107 -0.47 8.71 2.68
N LEU A 108 -1.11 8.66 1.51
CA LEU A 108 -0.51 8.15 0.27
C LEU A 108 -0.57 9.25 -0.78
N GLU A 109 0.59 9.72 -1.19
CA GLU A 109 0.76 10.67 -2.26
C GLU A 109 1.32 9.97 -3.50
N LEU A 110 0.53 10.00 -4.57
CA LEU A 110 0.89 9.49 -5.88
C LEU A 110 0.76 10.65 -6.86
N PRO A 111 1.86 11.16 -7.44
CA PRO A 111 1.78 12.21 -8.44
C PRO A 111 1.10 11.66 -9.69
N TYR A 112 0.23 12.47 -10.30
CA TYR A 112 -0.29 12.10 -11.62
C TYR A 112 0.81 12.29 -12.67
N PRO A 113 1.15 11.25 -13.46
CA PRO A 113 2.24 11.34 -14.42
C PRO A 113 1.83 12.11 -15.66
N ASP A 114 2.75 12.94 -16.19
CA ASP A 114 2.63 13.45 -17.54
C ASP A 114 3.09 12.38 -18.53
N VAL A 115 2.17 11.48 -18.91
CA VAL A 115 2.48 10.23 -19.62
C VAL A 115 3.43 10.37 -20.81
N PRO A 116 3.30 11.36 -21.71
CA PRO A 116 4.22 11.50 -22.84
C PRO A 116 5.67 11.85 -22.45
N ASN A 117 5.86 12.52 -21.32
CA ASN A 117 7.16 13.04 -20.87
C ASN A 117 7.80 12.18 -19.77
N ASP A 118 6.98 11.66 -18.86
CA ASP A 118 7.43 10.93 -17.67
C ASP A 118 7.47 9.41 -17.86
N LEU A 119 6.71 8.87 -18.83
CA LEU A 119 6.52 7.42 -18.99
C LEU A 119 6.90 6.92 -20.39
N ASN A 120 7.66 5.84 -20.43
CA ASN A 120 7.95 5.10 -21.64
C ASN A 120 6.81 4.13 -21.97
N ARG A 121 6.21 4.28 -23.15
CA ARG A 121 5.07 3.47 -23.63
C ARG A 121 5.28 1.95 -23.62
N TRP A 122 6.52 1.48 -23.79
CA TRP A 122 6.83 0.04 -23.88
C TRP A 122 7.17 -0.57 -22.53
N LEU A 123 7.63 0.26 -21.60
CA LEU A 123 8.12 -0.20 -20.30
C LEU A 123 7.05 -0.95 -19.49
N PRO A 124 5.75 -0.55 -19.47
CA PRO A 124 4.69 -1.31 -18.80
C PRO A 124 4.64 -2.81 -19.12
N LEU A 125 5.08 -3.23 -20.32
CA LEU A 125 5.11 -4.65 -20.72
C LEU A 125 6.16 -5.46 -19.95
N VAL A 126 7.20 -4.81 -19.41
CA VAL A 126 8.34 -5.46 -18.76
C VAL A 126 8.51 -5.07 -17.29
N LYS A 127 7.91 -3.96 -16.82
CA LYS A 127 8.08 -3.49 -15.43
C LYS A 127 7.74 -4.53 -14.38
N TRP A 128 6.62 -5.23 -14.56
CA TRP A 128 6.17 -6.26 -13.63
C TRP A 128 7.15 -7.44 -13.54
N PHE A 129 7.93 -7.70 -14.60
CA PHE A 129 9.03 -8.67 -14.60
C PHE A 129 10.28 -8.11 -13.90
N LEU A 130 10.62 -6.84 -14.15
CA LEU A 130 11.73 -6.16 -13.46
C LEU A 130 11.53 -6.05 -11.94
N ALA A 131 10.28 -6.13 -11.48
CA ALA A 131 9.91 -6.14 -10.07
C ALA A 131 10.06 -7.52 -9.39
N ILE A 132 10.42 -8.59 -10.12
CA ILE A 132 10.62 -9.94 -9.55
C ILE A 132 11.58 -9.95 -8.35
N PRO A 133 12.76 -9.30 -8.41
CA PRO A 133 13.66 -9.24 -7.26
C PRO A 133 13.01 -8.60 -6.03
N HIS A 134 12.14 -7.59 -6.22
CA HIS A 134 11.39 -6.99 -5.12
C HIS A 134 10.37 -7.95 -4.53
N TYR A 135 9.65 -8.72 -5.35
CA TYR A 135 8.67 -9.69 -4.84
C TYR A 135 9.32 -10.72 -3.92
N VAL A 136 10.51 -11.22 -4.29
CA VAL A 136 11.26 -12.17 -3.46
C VAL A 136 11.58 -11.56 -2.09
N VAL A 137 12.10 -10.33 -2.05
CA VAL A 137 12.45 -9.66 -0.79
C VAL A 137 11.20 -9.32 0.01
N LEU A 138 10.14 -8.84 -0.63
CA LEU A 138 8.88 -8.50 0.03
C LEU A 138 8.19 -9.74 0.62
N VAL A 139 8.30 -10.92 0.00
CA VAL A 139 7.81 -12.17 0.60
C VAL A 139 8.54 -12.48 1.91
N VAL A 140 9.87 -12.37 1.92
CA VAL A 140 10.67 -12.57 3.15
C VAL A 140 10.29 -11.54 4.21
N LEU A 141 10.20 -10.27 3.85
CA LEU A 141 9.78 -9.20 4.77
C LEU A 141 8.35 -9.36 5.26
N SER A 142 7.45 -9.93 4.46
CA SER A 142 6.06 -10.20 4.87
C SER A 142 6.04 -11.27 5.96
N VAL A 143 6.85 -12.32 5.82
CA VAL A 143 7.02 -13.33 6.88
C VAL A 143 7.54 -12.69 8.17
N ILE A 144 8.56 -11.83 8.08
CA ILE A 144 9.08 -11.09 9.24
C ILE A 144 7.99 -10.18 9.85
N THR A 145 7.20 -9.52 9.01
CA THR A 145 6.06 -8.69 9.43
C THR A 145 5.03 -9.49 10.22
N VAL A 146 4.76 -10.75 9.85
CA VAL A 146 3.86 -11.63 10.62
C VAL A 146 4.41 -11.88 12.04
N PHE A 147 5.71 -12.16 12.18
CA PHE A 147 6.31 -12.31 13.50
C PHE A 147 6.30 -11.01 14.32
N ALA A 148 6.59 -9.87 13.66
CA ALA A 148 6.47 -8.55 14.27
C ALA A 148 5.04 -8.27 14.74
N LEU A 149 4.02 -8.65 13.96
CA LEU A 149 2.62 -8.51 14.30
C LEU A 149 2.24 -9.31 15.53
N ILE A 150 2.71 -10.56 15.64
CA ILE A 150 2.50 -11.40 16.83
C ILE A 150 3.11 -10.72 18.06
N GLY A 151 4.36 -10.23 17.95
CA GLY A 151 5.03 -9.50 19.03
C GLY A 151 4.29 -8.22 19.43
N ALA A 152 3.85 -7.44 18.44
CA ALA A 152 3.06 -6.22 18.64
C ALA A 152 1.71 -6.52 19.31
N TRP A 153 1.03 -7.60 18.91
CA TRP A 153 -0.23 -8.01 19.52
C TRP A 153 -0.09 -8.24 21.02
N PHE A 154 0.91 -9.02 21.45
CA PHE A 154 1.19 -9.19 22.88
C PHE A 154 1.57 -7.87 23.55
N ALA A 155 2.48 -7.09 22.94
CA ALA A 155 2.91 -5.81 23.49
C ALA A 155 1.73 -4.86 23.75
N ILE A 156 0.79 -4.75 22.80
CA ILE A 156 -0.40 -3.90 22.92
C ILE A 156 -1.35 -4.44 23.99
N LEU A 157 -1.55 -5.75 24.10
CA LEU A 157 -2.44 -6.31 25.14
C LEU A 157 -1.95 -6.03 26.55
N PHE A 158 -0.64 -6.09 26.79
CA PHE A 158 -0.06 -5.82 28.10
C PHE A 158 0.13 -4.33 28.38
N THR A 159 0.70 -3.59 27.42
CA THR A 159 1.14 -2.19 27.61
C THR A 159 0.17 -1.16 27.05
N GLY A 160 -0.73 -1.56 26.14
CA GLY A 160 -1.57 -0.63 25.37
C GLY A 160 -0.79 0.17 24.31
N ARG A 161 0.48 -0.15 24.05
CA ARG A 161 1.32 0.61 23.11
C ARG A 161 1.93 -0.30 22.06
N TYR A 162 2.00 0.20 20.82
CA TYR A 162 2.73 -0.45 19.75
C TYR A 162 4.22 -0.13 19.91
N PRO A 163 5.14 -1.10 19.92
CA PRO A 163 6.57 -0.79 20.01
C PRO A 163 7.06 0.04 18.81
N GLU A 164 7.65 1.20 19.05
CA GLU A 164 8.05 2.16 17.99
C GLU A 164 8.94 1.53 16.90
N GLY A 165 9.90 0.70 17.27
CA GLY A 165 10.77 0.01 16.31
C GLY A 165 10.02 -0.97 15.40
N LEU A 166 9.03 -1.69 15.93
CA LEU A 166 8.17 -2.56 15.13
C LEU A 166 7.26 -1.73 14.23
N PHE A 167 6.72 -0.62 14.73
CA PHE A 167 5.88 0.28 13.95
C PHE A 167 6.66 0.82 12.74
N ALA A 168 7.86 1.35 12.98
CA ALA A 168 8.73 1.87 11.94
C ALA A 168 9.09 0.81 10.90
N PHE A 169 9.36 -0.43 11.34
CA PHE A 169 9.62 -1.56 10.45
C PHE A 169 8.40 -1.87 9.56
N VAL A 170 7.23 -2.11 10.15
CA VAL A 170 6.02 -2.49 9.42
C VAL A 170 5.60 -1.39 8.45
N VAL A 171 5.60 -0.12 8.88
CA VAL A 171 5.33 1.02 8.00
C VAL A 171 6.37 1.10 6.87
N GLY A 172 7.64 0.83 7.15
CA GLY A 172 8.69 0.78 6.13
C GLY A 172 8.46 -0.31 5.08
N VAL A 173 7.99 -1.49 5.50
CA VAL A 173 7.59 -2.57 4.58
C VAL A 173 6.40 -2.11 3.73
N MET A 174 5.40 -1.45 4.33
CA MET A 174 4.25 -0.90 3.59
C MET A 174 4.67 0.19 2.60
N ARG A 175 5.62 1.08 2.94
CA ARG A 175 6.18 2.07 2.01
C ARG A 175 6.75 1.37 0.79
N TRP A 176 7.59 0.35 1.01
CA TRP A 176 8.21 -0.39 -0.07
C TRP A 176 7.16 -1.12 -0.93
N PHE A 177 6.18 -1.75 -0.30
CA PHE A 177 5.07 -2.40 -1.00
C PHE A 177 4.34 -1.42 -1.92
N ASN A 178 4.03 -0.21 -1.45
CA ASN A 178 3.38 0.84 -2.24
C ASN A 178 4.25 1.33 -3.40
N ARG A 179 5.58 1.49 -3.20
CA ARG A 179 6.50 1.87 -4.30
C ARG A 179 6.51 0.83 -5.42
N VAL A 180 6.59 -0.45 -5.06
CA VAL A 180 6.57 -1.56 -6.02
C VAL A 180 5.21 -1.64 -6.71
N TRP A 181 4.12 -1.51 -5.96
CA TRP A 181 2.77 -1.52 -6.53
C TRP A 181 2.56 -0.43 -7.56
N ALA A 182 3.00 0.79 -7.24
CA ALA A 182 2.80 1.92 -8.11
C ALA A 182 3.72 1.93 -9.34
N TYR A 183 4.93 1.36 -9.23
CA TYR A 183 5.82 1.11 -10.37
C TYR A 183 5.26 0.00 -11.28
N ALA A 184 4.94 -1.17 -10.72
CA ALA A 184 4.68 -2.38 -11.49
C ALA A 184 3.22 -2.50 -11.97
N PHE A 185 2.24 -1.96 -11.23
CA PHE A 185 0.83 -2.22 -11.48
C PHE A 185 -0.04 -0.96 -11.58
N LEU A 186 0.24 0.12 -10.83
CA LEU A 186 -0.44 1.41 -11.10
C LEU A 186 0.17 2.14 -12.29
N LEU A 187 1.41 1.80 -12.67
CA LEU A 187 2.12 2.37 -13.82
C LEU A 187 2.28 3.89 -13.73
N VAL A 188 2.51 4.40 -12.51
CA VAL A 188 2.58 5.84 -12.21
C VAL A 188 3.97 6.43 -12.40
N THR A 189 5.02 5.61 -12.29
CA THR A 189 6.42 6.05 -12.44
C THR A 189 7.25 5.01 -13.17
N ASP A 190 8.21 5.47 -13.98
CA ASP A 190 9.25 4.66 -14.61
C ASP A 190 10.50 4.49 -13.72
N GLU A 191 10.60 5.24 -12.62
CA GLU A 191 11.71 5.16 -11.69
C GLU A 191 11.69 3.83 -10.93
N TYR A 192 12.82 3.11 -10.95
CA TYR A 192 12.90 1.79 -10.32
C TYR A 192 12.89 1.90 -8.78
N PRO A 193 12.03 1.15 -8.07
CA PRO A 193 11.91 1.27 -6.62
C PRO A 193 13.23 0.91 -5.89
N PRO A 194 13.72 1.77 -4.98
CA PRO A 194 14.92 1.46 -4.20
C PRO A 194 14.65 0.37 -3.16
N PHE A 195 15.64 -0.49 -2.90
CA PHE A 195 15.59 -1.55 -1.88
C PHE A 195 15.80 -0.97 -0.47
N ARG A 196 14.84 -0.18 0.01
CA ARG A 196 14.93 0.48 1.32
C ARG A 196 13.56 0.69 1.96
N LEU A 197 13.53 0.63 3.29
CA LEU A 197 12.34 0.81 4.13
C LEU A 197 12.05 2.29 4.47
N GLY A 198 13.07 3.16 4.38
CA GLY A 198 12.96 4.59 4.67
C GLY A 198 12.26 5.40 3.57
N ALA A 199 11.92 6.65 3.87
CA ALA A 199 11.30 7.64 2.97
C ALA A 199 12.23 8.04 1.82
#